data_AF-R7XFT7-F1
#
_entry.id   AF-R7XFT7-F1
#
_cell.length_a   1.000
_cell.length_b   1.000
_cell.length_c   1.000
_cell.angle_alpha   90.00
_cell.angle_beta   90.00
_cell.angle_gamma   90.00
#
_symmetry.space_group_name_H-M   'P 1'
#
loop_
_entity.id
_entity.type
_entity.pdbx_description
1 polymer ?
#
loop_
_entity_poly.entity_id
_entity_poly.type
_entity_poly.pdbx_seq_one_letter_code
_entity_poly.pdbx_strand_id
1 'polypeptide(L)'
;MRAWIAHRGLRSSDALFPSRIHASAHLSTRQYARLVHRWIESIGLDDTAYGTHTMGRTKASLIYRRTKNLRAVQLLLGHTKLESTVRHLGIEVDDALEMAEQTEV
;
A
#
# COMPACT_ATOMS: atom_id res chain seq x y z
N MET A 1 -14.01 -7.50 7.07
CA MET A 1 -13.32 -8.80 7.24
C MET A 1 -14.23 -9.87 7.85
N ARG A 2 -14.86 -9.64 9.02
CA ARG A 2 -15.77 -10.62 9.65
C ARG A 2 -16.92 -11.09 8.73
N ALA A 3 -17.59 -10.16 8.05
CA ALA A 3 -18.65 -10.49 7.10
C ALA A 3 -18.18 -11.38 5.94
N TRP A 4 -16.95 -11.17 5.45
CA TRP A 4 -16.34 -12.00 4.41
C TRP A 4 -16.05 -13.42 4.89
N ILE A 5 -15.44 -13.55 6.08
CA ILE A 5 -15.15 -14.84 6.71
C ILE A 5 -16.44 -15.65 6.88
N ALA A 6 -17.50 -15.01 7.39
CA ALA A 6 -18.81 -15.64 7.56
C ALA A 6 -19.44 -16.04 6.22
N HIS A 7 -19.45 -15.14 5.24
CA HIS A 7 -20.02 -15.41 3.91
C HIS A 7 -19.31 -16.56 3.18
N ARG A 8 -17.99 -16.67 3.35
CA ARG A 8 -17.18 -17.73 2.72
C ARG A 8 -17.04 -18.99 3.55
N GLY A 9 -17.53 -18.99 4.80
CA GLY A 9 -17.39 -20.11 5.73
C GLY A 9 -15.94 -20.49 6.04
N LEU A 10 -15.03 -19.51 6.08
CA LEU A 10 -13.59 -19.76 6.28
C LEU A 10 -13.32 -20.20 7.72
N ARG A 11 -12.49 -21.24 7.85
CA ARG A 11 -11.93 -21.72 9.12
C ARG A 11 -10.62 -21.01 9.41
N SER A 12 -10.14 -21.10 10.66
CA SER A 12 -8.88 -20.47 11.08
C SER A 12 -7.65 -20.95 10.31
N SER A 13 -7.69 -22.17 9.75
CA SER A 13 -6.63 -22.74 8.92
C SER A 13 -6.68 -22.28 7.46
N ASP A 14 -7.77 -21.66 7.03
CA ASP A 14 -7.98 -21.35 5.62
C ASP A 14 -7.29 -20.05 5.24
N ALA A 15 -6.84 -19.98 3.99
CA ALA A 15 -6.38 -18.72 3.44
C ALA A 15 -7.53 -17.70 3.43
N LEU A 16 -7.27 -16.51 3.95
CA LEU A 16 -8.25 -15.43 4.07
C LEU A 16 -8.82 -14.98 2.71
N PHE A 17 -7.99 -15.09 1.67
CA PHE A 17 -8.37 -14.89 0.27
C PHE A 17 -8.02 -16.16 -0.52
N PRO A 18 -8.93 -17.14 -0.57
CA PRO A 18 -8.66 -18.40 -1.26
C PRO A 18 -8.61 -18.20 -2.78
N SER A 19 -7.76 -18.97 -3.45
CA SER A 19 -7.72 -18.98 -4.92
C SER A 19 -8.99 -19.60 -5.51
N ARG A 20 -9.30 -19.26 -6.76
CA ARG A 20 -10.28 -19.99 -7.57
C ARG A 20 -9.66 -21.21 -8.27
N ILE A 21 -8.33 -21.33 -8.25
CA ILE A 21 -7.59 -22.43 -8.85
C ILE A 21 -7.31 -23.47 -7.76
N HIS A 22 -7.80 -24.70 -7.93
CA HIS A 22 -7.66 -25.76 -6.93
C HIS A 22 -6.20 -26.13 -6.60
N ALA A 23 -5.28 -25.92 -7.53
CA ALA A 23 -3.85 -26.15 -7.33
C ALA A 23 -3.15 -25.08 -6.45
N SER A 24 -3.86 -24.04 -6.00
CA SER A 24 -3.29 -22.96 -5.19
C SER A 24 -4.18 -22.65 -4.00
N ALA A 25 -3.61 -22.68 -2.80
CA ALA A 25 -4.36 -22.47 -1.57
C ALA A 25 -4.88 -21.01 -1.42
N HIS A 26 -4.17 -20.03 -1.97
CA HIS A 26 -4.48 -18.61 -1.77
C HIS A 26 -4.37 -17.79 -3.06
N LEU A 27 -4.96 -16.61 -3.05
CA LEU A 27 -4.87 -15.65 -4.15
C LEU A 27 -3.40 -15.42 -4.52
N SER A 28 -3.07 -15.64 -5.80
CA SER A 28 -1.72 -15.38 -6.29
C SER A 28 -1.48 -13.88 -6.46
N THR A 29 -0.22 -13.46 -6.37
CA THR A 29 0.18 -12.05 -6.61
C THR A 29 -0.29 -11.54 -7.97
N ARG A 30 -0.26 -12.39 -9.01
CA ARG A 30 -0.75 -12.05 -10.36
C ARG A 30 -2.26 -11.81 -10.38
N GLN A 31 -3.04 -12.66 -9.70
CA GLN A 31 -4.49 -12.45 -9.61
C GLN A 31 -4.85 -11.23 -8.77
N TYR A 32 -4.09 -10.95 -7.70
CA TYR A 32 -4.23 -9.72 -6.93
C TYR A 32 -3.98 -8.49 -7.81
N ALA A 33 -2.88 -8.45 -8.56
CA ALA A 33 -2.61 -7.36 -9.50
C ALA A 33 -3.76 -7.18 -10.51
N ARG A 34 -4.23 -8.25 -11.15
CA ARG A 34 -5.35 -8.19 -12.11
C ARG A 34 -6.66 -7.70 -11.50
N LEU A 35 -6.92 -7.97 -10.22
CA LEU A 35 -8.11 -7.44 -9.53
C LEU A 35 -7.99 -5.93 -9.37
N VAL A 36 -6.81 -5.47 -8.93
CA VAL A 36 -6.53 -4.05 -8.73
C VAL A 36 -6.59 -3.28 -10.05
N HIS A 37 -5.97 -3.78 -11.12
CA HIS A 37 -6.06 -3.17 -12.46
C HIS A 37 -7.52 -2.98 -12.89
N ARG A 38 -8.35 -4.04 -12.82
CA ARG A 38 -9.77 -3.94 -13.18
C ARG A 38 -10.57 -2.95 -12.34
N TRP A 39 -10.26 -2.83 -11.04
CA TRP A 39 -10.93 -1.84 -10.19
C TRP A 39 -10.56 -0.42 -10.59
N ILE A 40 -9.31 -0.19 -10.98
CA ILE A 40 -8.79 1.11 -11.38
C ILE A 40 -9.36 1.52 -12.74
N GLU A 41 -9.39 0.59 -13.70
CA GLU A 41 -10.12 0.78 -14.96
C GLU A 41 -11.60 1.12 -14.72
N SER A 42 -12.25 0.43 -13.77
CA SER A 42 -13.69 0.62 -13.50
C SER A 42 -14.05 2.01 -12.96
N ILE A 43 -13.08 2.74 -12.42
CA ILE A 43 -13.24 4.12 -11.97
C ILE A 43 -12.66 5.14 -12.97
N GLY A 44 -12.27 4.69 -14.17
CA GLY A 44 -11.79 5.55 -15.25
C GLY A 44 -10.35 6.04 -15.08
N LEU A 45 -9.53 5.38 -14.26
CA LEU A 45 -8.12 5.71 -14.08
C LEU A 45 -7.23 4.81 -14.96
N ASP A 46 -6.07 5.34 -15.33
CA ASP A 46 -5.03 4.61 -16.07
C ASP A 46 -4.39 3.53 -15.19
N ASP A 47 -4.66 2.28 -15.50
CA ASP A 47 -4.20 1.13 -14.73
C ASP A 47 -2.69 0.88 -14.87
N THR A 48 -2.02 1.49 -15.86
CA THR A 48 -0.57 1.44 -16.00
C THR A 48 0.15 2.36 -15.02
N ALA A 49 -0.50 3.46 -14.62
CA ALA A 49 0.01 4.42 -13.64
C ALA A 49 -0.31 4.01 -12.19
N TYR A 50 -1.47 3.37 -11.98
CA TYR A 50 -1.95 2.99 -10.65
C TYR A 50 -1.89 1.47 -10.48
N GLY A 51 -0.74 0.95 -10.07
CA GLY A 51 -0.56 -0.45 -9.72
C GLY A 51 -0.66 -0.72 -8.21
N THR A 52 -0.58 -1.99 -7.82
CA THR A 52 -0.52 -2.41 -6.40
C THR A 52 0.62 -1.74 -5.63
N HIS A 53 1.74 -1.47 -6.29
CA HIS A 53 2.88 -0.74 -5.74
C HIS A 53 2.56 0.75 -5.53
N THR A 54 1.93 1.41 -6.51
CA THR A 54 1.52 2.82 -6.42
C THR A 54 0.50 3.02 -5.30
N MET A 55 -0.51 2.16 -5.21
CA MET A 55 -1.52 2.21 -4.13
C MET A 55 -0.91 2.01 -2.74
N GLY A 56 0.06 1.10 -2.62
CA GLY A 56 0.80 0.88 -1.36
C GLY A 56 1.54 2.14 -0.90
N ARG A 57 2.15 2.87 -1.83
CA ARG A 57 2.83 4.15 -1.56
C ARG A 57 1.87 5.26 -1.16
N THR A 58 0.71 5.37 -1.80
CA THR A 58 -0.24 6.48 -1.58
C THR A 58 -0.64 6.62 -0.11
N LYS A 59 -0.98 5.52 0.56
CA LYS A 59 -1.38 5.55 1.98
C LYS A 59 -0.24 6.01 2.89
N ALA A 60 0.98 5.50 2.67
CA ALA A 60 2.15 5.89 3.44
C ALA A 60 2.49 7.38 3.24
N SER A 61 2.45 7.88 2.00
CA SER A 61 2.67 9.29 1.68
C SER A 61 1.61 10.22 2.27
N LEU A 62 0.34 9.79 2.34
CA LEU A 62 -0.72 10.56 3.01
C LEU A 62 -0.50 10.65 4.53
N ILE A 63 -0.13 9.53 5.17
CA ILE A 63 0.16 9.50 6.60
C ILE A 63 1.36 10.39 6.92
N TYR A 64 2.44 10.31 6.12
CA TYR A 64 3.60 11.18 6.28
C TYR A 64 3.23 12.65 6.12
N ARG A 65 2.52 13.03 5.05
CA ARG A 65 2.11 14.44 4.83
C ARG A 65 1.31 15.01 6.00
N ARG A 66 0.43 14.21 6.61
CA ARG A 66 -0.43 14.65 7.73
C ARG A 66 0.29 14.70 9.08
N THR A 67 1.23 13.79 9.32
CA THR A 67 1.84 13.61 10.66
C THR A 67 3.28 14.08 10.74
N LYS A 68 3.95 14.21 9.60
CA LYS A 68 5.41 14.40 9.44
C LYS A 68 6.25 13.41 10.27
N ASN A 69 5.67 12.28 10.69
CA ASN A 69 6.33 11.29 11.53
C ASN A 69 6.91 10.14 10.70
N LEU A 70 8.17 10.30 10.29
CA LEU A 70 8.87 9.33 9.46
C LEU A 70 9.04 7.96 10.16
N ARG A 71 9.22 7.95 11.49
CA ARG A 71 9.41 6.71 12.27
C ARG A 71 8.14 5.87 12.33
N ALA A 72 6.97 6.50 12.50
CA ALA A 72 5.69 5.82 12.47
C ALA A 72 5.44 5.17 11.09
N VAL A 73 5.75 5.89 10.01
CA VAL A 73 5.62 5.36 8.64
C VAL A 73 6.60 4.22 8.37
N GLN A 74 7.83 4.32 8.86
CA GLN A 74 8.81 3.23 8.78
C GLN A 74 8.26 1.93 9.42
N LEU A 75 7.70 2.04 10.62
CA LEU A 75 7.10 0.90 11.33
C LEU A 75 5.89 0.32 10.57
N LEU A 76 5.03 1.18 10.03
CA LEU A 76 3.86 0.77 9.25
C LEU A 76 4.24 0.02 7.95
N LEU A 77 5.35 0.42 7.33
CA LEU A 77 5.89 -0.23 6.13
C LEU A 77 6.75 -1.47 6.45
N GLY A 78 7.11 -1.68 7.72
CA GLY A 78 8.01 -2.76 8.13
C GLY A 78 9.45 -2.61 7.63
N HIS A 79 9.89 -1.38 7.34
CA HIS A 79 11.24 -1.13 6.84
C HIS A 79 12.28 -1.15 7.96
N THR A 80 13.32 -1.96 7.82
CA THR A 80 14.43 -2.01 8.79
C THR A 80 15.27 -0.73 8.75
N LYS A 81 15.47 -0.15 7.55
CA LYS A 81 16.28 1.06 7.33
C LYS A 81 15.40 2.28 7.09
N LEU A 82 15.75 3.40 7.72
CA LEU A 82 15.06 4.67 7.53
C LEU A 82 15.17 5.16 6.07
N GLU A 83 16.34 5.00 5.45
CA GLU A 83 16.62 5.32 4.03
C GLU A 83 15.62 4.68 3.07
N SER A 84 15.19 3.44 3.35
CA SER A 84 14.20 2.75 2.52
C SER A 84 12.83 3.41 2.60
N THR A 85 12.50 4.02 3.75
CA THR A 85 11.26 4.77 3.95
C THR A 85 11.30 6.12 3.24
N VAL A 86 12.43 6.84 3.31
CA VAL A 86 12.65 8.10 2.57
C VAL A 86 12.47 7.88 1.07
N ARG A 87 13.15 6.88 0.50
CA ARG A 87 13.03 6.50 -0.92
C ARG A 87 11.61 6.02 -1.29
N HIS A 88 10.94 5.30 -0.39
CA HIS A 88 9.57 4.82 -0.61
C HIS A 88 8.55 5.96 -0.58
N LEU A 89 8.79 7.01 0.19
CA LEU A 89 7.93 8.19 0.21
C LEU A 89 8.23 9.14 -0.95
N GLY A 90 9.43 9.06 -1.52
CA GLY A 90 9.88 10.01 -2.54
C GLY A 90 10.13 11.39 -1.94
N ILE A 91 10.58 11.44 -0.68
CA ILE A 91 11.03 12.68 -0.04
C ILE A 91 12.33 13.05 -0.75
N GLU A 92 12.24 13.98 -1.70
CA GLU A 92 13.39 14.55 -2.40
C GLU A 92 14.03 15.66 -1.54
N VAL A 93 15.20 16.15 -1.94
CA VAL A 93 15.86 17.28 -1.28
C VAL A 93 14.97 18.53 -1.29
N ASP A 94 14.08 18.66 -2.28
CA ASP A 94 13.13 19.78 -2.39
C ASP A 94 12.09 19.81 -1.25
N ASP A 95 11.64 18.64 -0.76
CA ASP A 95 10.75 18.56 0.41
C ASP A 95 11.46 19.01 1.71
N ALA A 96 12.79 18.91 1.76
CA ALA A 96 13.60 19.38 2.89
C ALA A 96 13.83 20.90 2.84
N LEU A 97 13.95 21.48 1.63
CA LEU A 97 14.03 22.93 1.45
C LEU A 97 12.72 23.62 1.90
N GLU A 98 11.57 23.10 1.48
CA GLU A 98 10.26 23.67 1.85
C GLU A 98 10.01 23.62 3.38
N MET A 99 10.58 22.63 4.08
CA MET A 99 10.55 22.57 5.55
C MET A 99 11.54 23.55 6.21
N ALA A 100 12.68 23.83 5.59
CA ALA A 100 13.66 24.79 6.08
C ALA A 100 13.10 26.22 6.02
N GLU A 101 12.42 26.57 4.92
CA GLU A 101 11.77 27.88 4.73
C GLU A 101 10.66 28.14 5.77
N GLN A 102 9.97 27.11 6.25
CA GLN A 102 8.96 27.23 7.30
C GLN A 102 9.52 27.31 8.73
N THR A 103 10.83 27.10 8.90
CA THR A 103 11.49 27.11 10.22
C THR A 103 12.28 28.40 10.49
N GLU A 104 12.29 29.35 9.54
CA GLU A 104 12.80 30.70 9.80
C GLU A 104 11.83 31.47 10.69
N VAL A 105 12.27 31.75 11.91
CA VAL A 105 11.66 32.70 12.87
C VAL A 105 12.36 34.04 12.73
#